data_AF-R7G786-F1
#
_entry.id   AF-R7G786-F1
#
_cell.length_a   1.000
_cell.length_b   1.000
_cell.length_c   1.000
_cell.angle_alpha   90.00
_cell.angle_beta   90.00
_cell.angle_gamma   90.00
#
_symmetry.space_group_name_H-M   'P 1'
#
loop_
_entity.id
_entity.type
_entity.pdbx_description
1 polymer ?
#
loop_
_entity_poly.entity_id
_entity_poly.type
_entity_poly.pdbx_seq_one_letter_code
_entity_poly.pdbx_strand_id
1 'polypeptide(L)'
;MKAKLKKRLENDIAWLEAYQEGSRYVITYTPKEFAKLQVLKQDALIAQEDGVIAQFEVSHGSKCRRVNEFVHKGEKLVDNVLLDSKGQEAKTDVEGRVYAYVWKDVRVTMPSNRLPKSLQFFDLLMEARRIASLDFRIGDKISKENILQFSTDMGKIEMVVHYTLYKDITTPR
;
A
#
# COMPACT_ATOMS: atom_id res chain seq x y z
N MET A 1 -30.11 -12.84 -3.95
CA MET A 1 -28.80 -12.16 -3.79
C MET A 1 -27.73 -13.09 -3.19
N LYS A 2 -27.95 -13.65 -1.98
CA LYS A 2 -27.05 -14.60 -1.29
C LYS A 2 -26.57 -15.79 -2.13
N ALA A 3 -27.48 -16.48 -2.82
CA ALA A 3 -27.14 -17.64 -3.66
C ALA A 3 -26.24 -17.29 -4.88
N LYS A 4 -26.43 -16.10 -5.47
CA LYS A 4 -25.60 -15.62 -6.59
C LYS A 4 -24.19 -15.23 -6.12
N LEU A 5 -24.06 -14.61 -4.95
CA LEU A 5 -22.77 -14.27 -4.34
C LEU A 5 -21.96 -15.52 -3.97
N LYS A 6 -22.60 -16.51 -3.35
CA LYS A 6 -21.96 -17.77 -2.94
C LYS A 6 -21.39 -18.54 -4.14
N LYS A 7 -22.15 -18.64 -5.24
CA LYS A 7 -21.71 -19.33 -6.47
C LYS A 7 -20.58 -18.59 -7.20
N ARG A 8 -20.48 -17.26 -7.05
CA ARG A 8 -19.44 -16.44 -7.71
C ARG A 8 -18.11 -16.42 -6.95
N LEU A 9 -18.14 -16.66 -5.64
CA LEU A 9 -16.99 -16.54 -4.73
C LEU A 9 -16.65 -17.88 -4.06
N GLU A 10 -17.17 -18.99 -4.60
CA GLU A 10 -17.06 -20.34 -4.04
C GLU A 10 -15.60 -20.81 -3.88
N ASN A 11 -14.71 -20.31 -4.73
CA ASN A 11 -13.29 -20.66 -4.72
C ASN A 11 -12.46 -19.81 -3.75
N ASP A 12 -12.94 -18.63 -3.36
CA ASP A 12 -12.16 -17.65 -2.59
C ASP A 12 -12.61 -17.52 -1.13
N ILE A 13 -13.83 -17.97 -0.82
CA ILE A 13 -14.48 -17.74 0.47
C ILE A 13 -14.89 -19.07 1.10
N ALA A 14 -14.44 -19.32 2.33
CA ALA A 14 -14.73 -20.53 3.09
C ALA A 14 -16.12 -20.45 3.72
N TRP A 15 -16.49 -19.26 4.19
CA TRP A 15 -17.74 -18.99 4.88
C TRP A 15 -18.24 -17.59 4.53
N LEU A 16 -19.53 -17.46 4.24
CA LEU A 16 -20.17 -16.19 3.92
C LEU A 16 -21.55 -16.15 4.53
N GLU A 17 -21.78 -15.16 5.37
CA GLU A 17 -23.08 -14.82 5.93
C GLU A 17 -23.51 -13.44 5.45
N ALA A 18 -24.77 -13.34 5.05
CA ALA A 18 -25.38 -12.09 4.63
C ALA A 18 -26.80 -12.07 5.17
N TYR A 19 -27.12 -11.04 5.95
CA TYR A 19 -28.44 -10.78 6.49
C TYR A 19 -28.78 -9.28 6.40
N GLN A 20 -30.07 -8.98 6.53
CA GLN A 20 -30.59 -7.63 6.43
C GLN A 20 -31.15 -7.21 7.79
N GLU A 21 -30.63 -6.12 8.34
CA GLU A 21 -31.17 -5.43 9.50
C GLU A 21 -31.83 -4.13 9.04
N GLY A 22 -33.15 -4.15 8.87
CA GLY A 22 -33.90 -3.00 8.36
C GLY A 22 -33.48 -2.61 6.94
N SER A 23 -32.88 -1.43 6.77
CA SER A 23 -32.31 -0.95 5.50
C SER A 23 -30.81 -1.27 5.32
N ARG A 24 -30.16 -1.87 6.32
CA ARG A 24 -28.74 -2.24 6.31
C ARG A 24 -28.54 -3.68 5.87
N TYR A 25 -27.65 -3.91 4.90
CA TYR A 25 -27.11 -5.24 4.62
C TYR A 25 -25.80 -5.44 5.35
N VAL A 26 -25.71 -6.50 6.15
CA VAL A 26 -24.48 -6.92 6.82
C VAL A 26 -23.95 -8.16 6.12
N ILE A 27 -22.69 -8.09 5.68
CA ILE A 27 -22.00 -9.21 5.03
C ILE A 27 -20.74 -9.51 5.83
N THR A 28 -20.65 -10.74 6.33
CA THR A 28 -19.49 -11.26 7.06
C THR A 28 -18.94 -12.44 6.28
N TYR A 29 -17.63 -12.49 6.05
CA TYR A 29 -17.03 -13.58 5.31
C TYR A 29 -15.66 -13.95 5.86
N THR A 30 -15.28 -15.22 5.67
CA THR A 30 -13.96 -15.76 5.98
C THR A 30 -13.32 -16.22 4.67
N PRO A 31 -12.18 -15.64 4.24
CA PRO A 31 -11.49 -16.07 3.03
C PRO A 31 -10.93 -17.49 3.20
N LYS A 32 -10.80 -18.24 2.09
CA LYS A 32 -10.01 -19.49 2.09
C LYS A 32 -8.53 -19.12 2.07
N GLU A 33 -7.83 -19.38 3.17
CA GLU A 33 -6.37 -19.30 3.18
C GLU A 33 -5.79 -20.57 2.57
N PHE A 34 -5.36 -20.48 1.31
CA PHE A 34 -4.43 -21.47 0.78
C PHE A 34 -3.06 -21.15 1.36
N ALA A 35 -2.49 -22.09 2.12
CA ALA A 35 -1.09 -22.02 2.53
C ALA A 35 -0.25 -21.96 1.25
N LYS A 36 0.15 -20.76 0.85
CA LYS A 36 1.17 -20.60 -0.18
C LYS A 36 2.46 -21.10 0.45
N LEU A 37 2.91 -22.26 0.00
CA LEU A 37 4.31 -22.65 0.17
C LEU A 37 5.13 -21.53 -0.47
N GLN A 38 5.62 -20.59 0.35
CA GLN A 38 6.58 -19.61 -0.13
C GLN A 38 7.82 -20.38 -0.50
N VAL A 39 8.08 -20.49 -1.79
CA VAL A 39 9.43 -20.80 -2.27
C VAL A 39 10.26 -19.61 -1.81
N LEU A 40 11.02 -19.79 -0.74
CA LEU A 40 11.99 -18.82 -0.23
C LEU A 40 12.93 -18.53 -1.41
N LYS A 41 12.75 -17.37 -2.02
CA LYS A 41 13.71 -16.88 -3.00
C LYS A 41 14.89 -16.38 -2.19
N GLN A 42 16.07 -16.93 -2.47
CA GLN A 42 17.37 -16.51 -1.93
C GLN A 42 17.78 -15.10 -2.38
N ASP A 43 16.83 -14.23 -2.70
CA ASP A 43 17.08 -12.94 -3.34
C ASP A 43 17.16 -11.83 -2.29
N ALA A 44 18.12 -10.93 -2.47
CA ALA A 44 18.24 -9.72 -1.67
C ALA A 44 16.97 -8.87 -1.78
N LEU A 45 16.64 -8.11 -0.71
CA LEU A 45 15.54 -7.15 -0.78
C LEU A 45 16.03 -5.88 -1.48
N ILE A 46 15.35 -5.54 -2.57
CA ILE A 46 15.67 -4.39 -3.42
C ILE A 46 14.53 -3.37 -3.33
N ALA A 47 14.88 -2.10 -3.21
CA ALA A 47 13.95 -0.98 -3.22
C ALA A 47 13.19 -0.90 -4.56
N GLN A 48 11.87 -0.93 -4.51
CA GLN A 48 10.99 -0.84 -5.68
C GLN A 48 10.61 0.61 -6.02
N GLU A 49 10.76 1.52 -5.07
CA GLU A 49 10.41 2.94 -5.16
C GLU A 49 11.41 3.76 -4.35
N ASP A 50 11.55 5.05 -4.70
CA ASP A 50 12.36 6.00 -3.95
C ASP A 50 11.67 6.36 -2.63
N GLY A 51 12.42 6.54 -1.56
CA GLY A 51 11.85 6.93 -0.27
C GLY A 51 12.86 7.00 0.87
N VAL A 52 12.37 7.40 2.05
CA VAL A 52 13.17 7.38 3.29
C VAL A 52 12.76 6.18 4.12
N ILE A 53 13.72 5.33 4.47
CA ILE A 53 13.43 4.12 5.25
C ILE A 53 12.86 4.48 6.61
N ALA A 54 11.68 3.97 6.90
CA ALA A 54 10.98 4.18 8.17
C ALA A 54 11.24 3.02 9.13
N GLN A 55 11.18 1.78 8.64
CA GLN A 55 11.29 0.59 9.49
C GLN A 55 11.74 -0.64 8.69
N PHE A 56 12.49 -1.51 9.36
CA PHE A 56 12.83 -2.86 8.88
C PHE A 56 12.06 -3.90 9.69
N GLU A 57 11.24 -4.70 9.02
CA GLU A 57 10.64 -5.92 9.57
C GLU A 57 11.32 -7.12 8.90
N VAL A 58 12.55 -7.42 9.34
CA VAL A 58 13.40 -8.46 8.74
C VAL A 58 13.62 -9.56 9.76
N SER A 59 13.25 -10.78 9.39
CA SER A 59 13.48 -12.01 10.16
C SER A 59 14.84 -12.63 9.81
N HIS A 60 15.19 -12.67 8.53
CA HIS A 60 16.43 -13.26 8.02
C HIS A 60 17.06 -12.34 6.96
N GLY A 61 18.39 -12.17 7.01
CA GLY A 61 19.18 -11.32 6.09
C GLY A 61 19.98 -10.21 6.78
N SER A 62 20.95 -9.64 6.06
CA SER A 62 21.85 -8.59 6.58
C SER A 62 21.41 -7.20 6.11
N LYS A 63 21.16 -6.26 7.03
CA LYS A 63 20.72 -4.90 6.69
C LYS A 63 21.88 -4.09 6.08
N CYS A 64 21.74 -3.65 4.83
CA CYS A 64 22.74 -2.81 4.14
C CYS A 64 22.52 -1.31 4.35
N ARG A 65 21.31 -0.93 4.75
CA ARG A 65 20.86 0.46 4.92
C ARG A 65 20.34 0.71 6.33
N ARG A 66 20.21 1.98 6.71
CA ARG A 66 19.75 2.40 8.03
C ARG A 66 18.39 3.07 7.97
N VAL A 67 17.71 3.08 9.11
CA VAL A 67 16.47 3.85 9.28
C VAL A 67 16.80 5.34 9.14
N ASN A 68 15.88 6.11 8.54
CA ASN A 68 16.04 7.51 8.14
C ASN A 68 17.06 7.77 7.01
N GLU A 69 17.52 6.72 6.33
CA GLU A 69 18.33 6.85 5.13
C GLU A 69 17.42 6.98 3.90
N PHE A 70 17.77 7.89 2.99
CA PHE A 70 17.12 8.01 1.69
C PHE A 70 17.67 6.94 0.74
N VAL A 71 16.78 6.26 0.03
CA VAL A 71 17.13 5.19 -0.92
C VAL A 71 16.45 5.43 -2.26
N HIS A 72 17.16 5.10 -3.33
CA HIS A 72 16.62 5.08 -4.68
C HIS A 72 16.09 3.70 -5.05
N LYS A 73 15.13 3.68 -5.97
CA LYS A 73 14.65 2.47 -6.63
C LYS A 73 15.82 1.71 -7.26
N GLY A 74 15.89 0.42 -6.98
CA GLY A 74 16.94 -0.48 -7.42
C GLY A 74 18.07 -0.66 -6.41
N GLU A 75 18.10 0.11 -5.33
CA GLU A 75 19.10 -0.08 -4.28
C GLU A 75 18.84 -1.33 -3.43
N LYS A 76 19.92 -1.98 -3.01
CA LYS A 76 19.87 -3.12 -2.11
C LYS A 76 19.66 -2.65 -0.67
N LEU A 77 18.60 -3.14 -0.03
CA LEU A 77 18.24 -2.81 1.35
C LEU A 77 18.69 -3.88 2.33
N VAL A 78 18.55 -5.15 1.95
CA VAL A 78 18.94 -6.31 2.75
C VAL A 78 19.65 -7.31 1.86
N ASP A 79 20.87 -7.73 2.25
CA ASP A 79 21.65 -8.73 1.54
C ASP A 79 21.33 -10.15 2.00
N ASN A 80 21.56 -11.09 1.09
CA ASN A 80 21.46 -12.53 1.31
C ASN A 80 22.80 -13.17 1.72
N VAL A 81 23.86 -12.38 1.88
CA VAL A 81 25.19 -12.84 2.27
C VAL A 81 25.45 -12.51 3.74
N LEU A 82 25.71 -13.54 4.54
CA LEU A 82 26.24 -13.43 5.89
C LEU A 82 27.72 -13.83 5.90
N LEU A 83 28.53 -13.11 6.67
CA LEU A 83 29.91 -13.52 6.96
C LEU A 83 29.88 -14.50 8.13
N ASP A 84 30.33 -15.73 7.92
CA ASP A 84 30.60 -16.65 9.02
C ASP A 84 31.73 -16.10 9.90
N SER A 85 31.80 -16.57 11.14
CA SER A 85 32.89 -16.38 12.10
C SER A 85 34.29 -16.69 11.55
N LYS A 86 34.39 -17.38 10.41
CA LYS A 86 35.63 -17.66 9.66
C LYS A 86 35.85 -16.75 8.44
N GLY A 87 35.03 -15.73 8.24
CA GLY A 87 35.09 -14.82 7.10
C GLY A 87 34.61 -15.40 5.76
N GLN A 88 33.93 -16.56 5.77
CA GLN A 88 33.38 -17.18 4.57
C GLN A 88 31.96 -16.67 4.31
N GLU A 89 31.64 -16.38 3.05
CA GLU A 89 30.31 -15.93 2.62
C GLU A 89 29.33 -17.11 2.64
N ALA A 90 28.38 -17.08 3.57
CA ALA A 90 27.25 -17.99 3.60
C ALA A 90 26.03 -17.31 2.99
N LYS A 91 25.44 -17.92 1.95
CA LYS A 91 24.15 -17.46 1.41
C LYS A 91 23.02 -17.91 2.32
N THR A 92 22.12 -17.00 2.66
CA THR A 92 20.96 -17.24 3.51
C THR A 92 19.71 -16.68 2.85
N ASP A 93 18.57 -17.31 3.10
CA ASP A 93 17.28 -16.80 2.65
C ASP A 93 16.97 -15.46 3.32
N VAL A 94 16.50 -14.49 2.53
CA VAL A 94 16.10 -13.19 3.06
C VAL A 94 14.60 -13.18 3.22
N GLU A 95 14.15 -13.00 4.46
CA GLU A 95 12.74 -12.93 4.80
C GLU A 95 12.49 -11.64 5.57
N GLY A 96 11.70 -10.75 4.97
CA GLY A 96 11.33 -9.50 5.60
C GLY A 96 10.65 -8.52 4.66
N ARG A 97 10.25 -7.40 5.24
CA ARG A 97 9.72 -6.23 4.54
C ARG A 97 10.42 -4.98 5.04
N VAL A 98 10.62 -4.02 4.14
CA VAL A 98 11.14 -2.70 4.51
C VAL A 98 10.09 -1.66 4.16
N TYR A 99 9.69 -0.91 5.17
CA TYR A 99 8.75 0.19 5.04
C TYR A 99 9.49 1.50 4.92
N ALA A 100 9.02 2.36 4.01
CA ALA A 100 9.57 3.69 3.79
C ALA A 100 8.47 4.75 3.67
N TYR A 101 8.86 5.99 3.93
CA TYR A 101 8.08 7.16 3.57
C TYR A 101 8.33 7.49 2.10
N VAL A 102 7.27 7.44 1.30
CA VAL A 102 7.28 7.81 -0.11
C VAL A 102 6.32 8.97 -0.35
N TRP A 103 6.55 9.74 -1.40
CA TRP A 103 5.75 10.93 -1.71
C TRP A 103 4.98 10.78 -3.02
N LYS A 104 3.76 11.28 -3.04
CA LYS A 104 2.88 11.19 -4.21
C LYS A 104 2.01 12.44 -4.32
N ASP A 105 2.11 13.10 -5.46
CA ASP A 105 1.21 14.20 -5.82
C ASP A 105 0.02 13.65 -6.58
N VAL A 106 -1.17 14.01 -6.12
CA VAL A 106 -2.44 13.62 -6.74
C VAL A 106 -3.19 14.87 -7.15
N ARG A 107 -3.45 14.97 -8.46
CA ARG A 107 -4.27 16.03 -9.07
C ARG A 107 -5.62 15.45 -9.44
N VAL A 108 -6.68 16.03 -8.91
CA VAL A 108 -8.07 15.65 -9.20
C VAL A 108 -8.85 16.86 -9.68
N THR A 109 -9.81 16.62 -10.57
CA THR A 109 -10.65 17.67 -11.14
C THR A 109 -12.09 17.23 -11.18
N MET A 110 -13.01 18.20 -11.08
CA MET A 110 -14.43 18.01 -11.32
C MET A 110 -15.02 19.20 -12.05
N PRO A 111 -16.11 19.02 -12.82
CA PRO A 111 -16.85 20.15 -13.36
C PRO A 111 -17.44 21.00 -12.22
N SER A 112 -17.47 22.31 -12.41
CA SER A 112 -18.17 23.21 -11.50
C SER A 112 -19.66 22.87 -11.49
N ASN A 113 -20.20 22.67 -10.29
CA ASN A 113 -21.60 22.32 -10.10
C ASN A 113 -22.26 23.27 -9.08
N ARG A 114 -23.56 23.09 -8.85
CA ARG A 114 -24.32 23.91 -7.88
C ARG A 114 -24.15 23.46 -6.43
N LEU A 115 -23.31 22.45 -6.16
CA LEU A 115 -23.08 22.00 -4.80
C LEU A 115 -22.35 23.08 -3.99
N PRO A 116 -22.55 23.13 -2.67
CA PRO A 116 -21.71 23.95 -1.79
C PRO A 116 -20.23 23.63 -1.95
N LYS A 117 -19.38 24.66 -1.84
CA LYS A 117 -17.91 24.54 -1.95
C LYS A 117 -17.32 23.50 -0.98
N SER A 118 -17.91 23.33 0.20
CA SER A 118 -17.51 22.33 1.19
C SER A 118 -17.72 20.89 0.70
N LEU A 119 -18.82 20.62 -0.01
CA LEU A 119 -19.08 19.30 -0.59
C LEU A 119 -18.18 19.03 -1.79
N GLN A 120 -17.99 20.03 -2.66
CA GLN A 120 -17.04 19.93 -3.79
C GLN A 120 -15.62 19.62 -3.31
N PHE A 121 -15.19 20.30 -2.25
CA PHE A 121 -13.91 20.04 -1.61
C PHE A 121 -13.82 18.61 -1.08
N PHE A 122 -14.85 18.16 -0.34
CA PHE A 122 -14.86 16.80 0.23
C PHE A 122 -14.85 15.72 -0.85
N ASP A 123 -15.63 15.89 -1.92
CA ASP A 123 -15.69 14.96 -3.04
C ASP A 123 -14.33 14.81 -3.74
N LEU A 124 -13.66 15.93 -4.04
CA LEU A 124 -12.30 15.89 -4.60
C LEU A 124 -11.31 15.26 -3.61
N LEU A 125 -11.41 15.56 -2.32
CA LEU A 125 -10.53 14.99 -1.31
C LEU A 125 -10.69 13.47 -1.21
N MET A 126 -11.92 12.96 -1.23
CA MET A 126 -12.18 11.52 -1.22
C MET A 126 -11.63 10.84 -2.47
N GLU A 127 -11.77 11.47 -3.64
CA GLU A 127 -11.20 10.93 -4.88
C GLU A 127 -9.67 10.94 -4.87
N ALA A 128 -9.05 12.01 -4.36
CA ALA A 128 -7.61 12.10 -4.21
C ALA A 128 -7.08 10.99 -3.28
N ARG A 129 -7.75 10.75 -2.14
CA ARG A 129 -7.43 9.65 -1.22
C ARG A 129 -7.56 8.29 -1.89
N ARG A 130 -8.64 8.06 -2.64
CA ARG A 130 -8.88 6.82 -3.38
C ARG A 130 -7.75 6.53 -4.37
N ILE A 131 -7.28 7.55 -5.09
CA ILE A 131 -6.15 7.44 -6.04
C ILE A 131 -4.83 7.22 -5.29
N ALA A 132 -4.63 7.92 -4.16
CA ALA A 132 -3.43 7.78 -3.34
C ALA A 132 -3.30 6.35 -2.78
N SER A 133 -4.41 5.74 -2.37
CA SER A 133 -4.46 4.41 -1.75
C SER A 133 -4.72 3.24 -2.71
N LEU A 134 -4.79 3.49 -4.02
CA LEU A 134 -5.18 2.48 -5.01
C LEU A 134 -4.22 1.28 -5.05
N ASP A 135 -2.95 1.54 -4.71
CA ASP A 135 -1.85 0.60 -4.76
C ASP A 135 -1.34 0.15 -3.38
N PHE A 136 -2.15 0.36 -2.32
CA PHE A 136 -1.81 -0.03 -0.96
C PHE A 136 -1.88 -1.53 -0.75
N ARG A 137 -0.91 -2.05 -0.01
CA ARG A 137 -0.84 -3.40 0.53
C ARG A 137 -1.21 -3.40 2.02
N ILE A 138 -1.27 -4.60 2.58
CA ILE A 138 -1.47 -4.80 4.02
C ILE A 138 -0.33 -4.11 4.79
N GLY A 139 -0.70 -3.13 5.62
CA GLY A 139 0.22 -2.32 6.42
C GLY A 139 0.54 -0.94 5.84
N ASP A 140 0.21 -0.70 4.56
CA ASP A 140 0.40 0.61 3.95
C ASP A 140 -0.64 1.60 4.48
N LYS A 141 -0.24 2.87 4.62
CA LYS A 141 -1.11 3.93 5.13
C LYS A 141 -0.71 5.30 4.61
N ILE A 142 -1.68 6.20 4.56
CA ILE A 142 -1.41 7.63 4.39
C ILE A 142 -0.86 8.16 5.72
N SER A 143 0.39 8.58 5.74
CA SER A 143 1.02 9.16 6.94
C SER A 143 0.72 10.65 7.08
N LYS A 144 0.68 11.38 5.97
CA LYS A 144 0.37 12.81 5.94
C LYS A 144 -0.34 13.18 4.65
N GLU A 145 -1.28 14.11 4.76
CA GLU A 145 -2.04 14.70 3.66
C GLU A 145 -1.87 16.22 3.71
N ASN A 146 -1.39 16.83 2.63
CA ASN A 146 -1.27 18.28 2.53
C ASN A 146 -1.95 18.77 1.24
N ILE A 147 -2.99 19.57 1.38
CA ILE A 147 -3.67 20.17 0.24
C ILE A 147 -2.83 21.37 -0.22
N LEU A 148 -2.28 21.27 -1.43
CA LEU A 148 -1.45 22.32 -2.01
C LEU A 148 -2.30 23.38 -2.71
N GLN A 149 -3.38 22.94 -3.36
CA GLN A 149 -4.24 23.82 -4.13
C GLN A 149 -5.69 23.32 -4.12
N PHE A 150 -6.61 24.28 -4.03
CA PHE A 150 -8.03 24.06 -4.31
C PHE A 150 -8.58 25.33 -4.98
N SER A 151 -8.77 25.27 -6.30
CA SER A 151 -9.12 26.44 -7.11
C SER A 151 -10.15 26.12 -8.17
N THR A 152 -10.88 27.14 -8.59
CA THR A 152 -11.79 27.05 -9.73
C THR A 152 -11.20 27.81 -10.90
N ASP A 153 -11.03 27.13 -12.04
CA ASP A 153 -10.57 27.74 -13.29
C ASP A 153 -11.41 27.25 -14.47
N MET A 154 -11.82 28.17 -15.35
CA MET A 154 -12.64 27.91 -16.55
C MET A 154 -13.81 26.93 -16.33
N GLY A 155 -14.55 27.06 -15.22
CA GLY A 155 -15.70 26.19 -14.92
C GLY A 155 -15.33 24.76 -14.48
N LYS A 156 -14.06 24.50 -14.16
CA LYS A 156 -13.56 23.28 -13.52
C LYS A 156 -13.02 23.61 -12.15
N ILE A 157 -13.22 22.71 -11.20
CA ILE A 157 -12.66 22.79 -9.86
C ILE A 157 -11.54 21.77 -9.82
N GLU A 158 -10.38 22.22 -9.36
CA GLU A 158 -9.18 21.40 -9.26
C GLU A 158 -8.68 21.36 -7.82
N MET A 159 -8.20 20.20 -7.41
CA MET A 159 -7.47 20.02 -6.17
C MET A 159 -6.16 19.27 -6.43
N VAL A 160 -5.08 19.78 -5.82
CA VAL A 160 -3.77 19.12 -5.79
C VAL A 160 -3.45 18.79 -4.34
N VAL A 161 -3.17 17.52 -4.09
CA VAL A 161 -2.83 17.01 -2.75
C VAL A 161 -1.49 16.30 -2.78
N HIS A 162 -0.60 16.71 -1.89
CA HIS A 162 0.68 16.06 -1.65
C HIS A 162 0.56 15.09 -0.50
N TYR A 163 0.78 13.81 -0.79
CA TYR A 163 0.73 12.72 0.18
C TYR A 163 2.13 12.30 0.61
N THR A 164 2.30 12.08 1.92
CA THR A 164 3.38 11.25 2.46
C THR A 164 2.77 9.90 2.84
N LEU A 165 3.22 8.85 2.19
CA LEU A 165 2.72 7.49 2.32
C LEU A 165 3.73 6.66 3.09
N TYR A 166 3.27 5.84 4.01
CA TYR A 166 4.07 4.80 4.65
C TYR A 166 3.79 3.49 3.92
N LYS A 167 4.79 2.92 3.26
CA LYS A 167 4.60 1.85 2.28
C LYS A 167 5.72 0.82 2.29
N ASP A 168 5.39 -0.45 2.04
CA ASP A 168 6.38 -1.50 1.75
C ASP A 168 7.03 -1.26 0.37
N ILE A 169 8.34 -1.03 0.38
CA ILE A 169 9.15 -0.77 -0.83
C ILE A 169 9.95 -1.99 -1.30
N THR A 170 9.72 -3.18 -0.76
CA THR A 170 10.51 -4.39 -1.07
C THR A 170 9.77 -5.45 -1.87
N THR A 171 8.46 -5.60 -1.63
CA THR A 171 7.68 -6.61 -2.34
C THR A 171 7.49 -6.22 -3.82
N PRO A 172 7.91 -7.04 -4.81
CA PRO A 172 7.72 -6.76 -6.23
C PRO A 172 6.24 -6.69 -6.62
N ARG A 173 5.92 -5.96 -7.70
CA ARG A 173 4.57 -5.90 -8.29
C ARG A 173 4.38 -6.94 -9.38
#